data_AF-A0A2R5LJY3-F1
#
_entry.id   AF-A0A2R5LJY3-F1
#
_cell.length_a   1.000
_cell.length_b   1.000
_cell.length_c   1.000
_cell.angle_alpha   90.00
_cell.angle_beta   90.00
_cell.angle_gamma   90.00
#
_symmetry.space_group_name_H-M   'P 1'
#
loop_
_entity.id
_entity.type
_entity.pdbx_description
1 polymer ?
#
loop_
_entity_poly.entity_id
_entity_poly.type
_entity_poly.pdbx_seq_one_letter_code
_entity_poly.pdbx_strand_id
1 'polypeptide(L)'
;SHKMSEAAGLPEADASGKTILYLDFNSLVSAAAPGNPQNVVIVNSNLTNTYASSIHAGNITKVYDVPLEDIIRPIPISSFDEDRVRSLVELLENPNTKDQVAPVDLLWIKGRLGGNYYYAFGGNHRFEAHYRMGLSTIRAKLIRSTITDLQTYLGVHTPDLK
;
A
#
# COMPACT_ATOMS: atom_id res chain seq x y z
N SER A 1 -9.35 1.70 -43.39
CA SER A 1 -10.14 0.53 -43.01
C SER A 1 -9.56 -0.10 -41.75
N HIS A 2 -10.40 -0.14 -40.71
CA HIS A 2 -10.43 -1.04 -39.55
C HIS A 2 -9.15 -1.34 -38.73
N LYS A 3 -9.18 -0.77 -37.52
CA LYS A 3 -8.46 -1.07 -36.28
C LYS A 3 -8.80 -2.51 -35.84
N MET A 4 -7.82 -3.30 -35.38
CA MET A 4 -8.07 -4.47 -34.53
C MET A 4 -7.68 -4.12 -33.09
N SER A 5 -8.64 -4.35 -32.20
CA SER A 5 -8.67 -4.06 -30.77
C SER A 5 -7.98 -5.17 -29.97
N GLU A 6 -7.10 -4.78 -29.06
CA GLU A 6 -6.52 -5.63 -28.03
C GLU A 6 -7.53 -5.78 -26.87
N ALA A 7 -7.70 -7.00 -26.39
CA ALA A 7 -8.73 -7.40 -25.45
C ALA A 7 -8.45 -6.87 -24.03
N ALA A 8 -9.40 -6.10 -23.49
CA ALA A 8 -9.43 -5.73 -22.08
C ALA A 8 -9.68 -6.98 -21.23
N GLY A 9 -8.79 -7.26 -20.28
CA GLY A 9 -8.99 -8.29 -19.25
C GLY A 9 -10.22 -7.97 -18.40
N LEU A 10 -11.08 -8.98 -18.22
CA LEU A 10 -12.32 -8.89 -17.43
C LEU A 10 -12.03 -8.63 -15.94
N PRO A 11 -12.94 -7.94 -15.22
CA PRO A 11 -12.83 -7.72 -13.79
C PRO A 11 -13.08 -9.02 -13.01
N GLU A 12 -12.11 -9.48 -12.22
CA GLU A 12 -12.33 -10.49 -11.19
C GLU A 12 -12.82 -9.81 -9.89
N ALA A 13 -14.00 -10.21 -9.43
CA ALA A 13 -14.54 -9.84 -8.12
C ALA A 13 -13.97 -10.76 -7.04
N ASP A 14 -13.61 -10.21 -5.89
CA ASP A 14 -13.29 -11.04 -4.73
C ASP A 14 -14.57 -11.57 -4.05
N ALA A 15 -14.40 -12.57 -3.17
CA ALA A 15 -15.50 -13.23 -2.45
C ALA A 15 -16.29 -12.29 -1.50
N SER A 16 -15.90 -11.01 -1.37
CA SER A 16 -16.64 -9.99 -0.62
C SER A 16 -17.64 -9.20 -1.48
N GLY A 17 -17.64 -9.43 -2.80
CA GLY A 17 -18.50 -8.70 -3.74
C GLY A 17 -18.03 -7.27 -4.01
N LYS A 18 -16.82 -6.89 -3.59
CA LYS A 18 -16.24 -5.57 -3.88
C LYS A 18 -15.58 -5.59 -5.27
N THR A 19 -15.95 -4.63 -6.11
CA THR A 19 -15.29 -4.41 -7.41
C THR A 19 -13.96 -3.70 -7.19
N ILE A 20 -12.84 -4.37 -7.49
CA ILE A 20 -11.52 -3.75 -7.54
C ILE A 20 -11.32 -3.13 -8.93
N LEU A 21 -11.26 -1.81 -9.02
CA LEU A 21 -10.92 -1.11 -10.26
C LEU A 21 -9.39 -1.06 -10.41
N TYR A 22 -8.86 -1.87 -11.32
CA TYR A 22 -7.48 -1.74 -11.80
C TYR A 22 -7.46 -0.69 -12.91
N LEU A 23 -7.06 0.53 -12.58
CA LEU A 23 -6.79 1.55 -13.60
C LEU A 23 -5.40 1.29 -14.21
N ASP A 24 -5.39 0.81 -15.45
CA ASP A 24 -4.20 0.72 -16.30
C ASP A 24 -3.85 2.12 -16.85
N PHE A 25 -2.56 2.45 -16.83
CA PHE A 25 -2.01 3.78 -17.08
C PHE A 25 -1.85 4.13 -18.58
N ASN A 26 -2.23 3.27 -19.52
CA ASN A 26 -1.92 3.45 -20.95
C ASN A 26 -3.08 3.87 -21.86
N SER A 27 -4.20 4.39 -21.35
CA SER A 27 -5.24 4.97 -22.22
C SER A 27 -5.84 6.25 -21.65
N LEU A 28 -5.23 7.39 -22.01
CA LEU A 28 -5.93 8.65 -22.29
C LEU A 28 -4.94 9.71 -22.81
N VAL A 29 -4.72 9.71 -24.13
CA VAL A 29 -4.40 10.94 -24.87
C VAL A 29 -5.29 10.97 -26.10
N SER A 30 -6.28 11.87 -26.07
CA SER A 30 -6.69 12.73 -27.20
C SER A 30 -8.17 13.08 -27.08
N ALA A 31 -8.46 14.29 -26.57
CA ALA A 31 -9.55 15.15 -27.01
C ALA A 31 -9.50 16.45 -26.20
N ALA A 32 -8.64 17.39 -26.61
CA ALA A 32 -8.80 18.78 -26.25
C ALA A 32 -9.94 19.37 -27.09
N ALA A 33 -11.12 19.54 -26.50
CA ALA A 33 -12.17 20.40 -27.01
C ALA A 33 -12.25 21.66 -26.12
N PRO A 34 -12.58 22.84 -26.67
CA PRO A 34 -12.37 24.11 -25.99
C PRO A 34 -13.50 24.38 -24.99
N GLY A 35 -13.19 24.24 -23.70
CA GLY A 35 -14.11 24.58 -22.62
C GLY A 35 -13.50 24.41 -21.23
N ASN A 36 -12.92 25.51 -20.72
CA ASN A 36 -12.57 25.77 -19.31
C ASN A 36 -11.42 24.92 -18.67
N PRO A 37 -10.20 25.48 -18.50
CA PRO A 37 -9.11 24.79 -17.83
C PRO A 37 -9.11 25.11 -16.33
N GLN A 38 -9.79 24.30 -15.53
CA GLN A 38 -9.55 24.21 -14.10
C GLN A 38 -9.47 22.72 -13.73
N ASN A 39 -8.32 22.29 -13.20
CA ASN A 39 -7.94 20.91 -12.81
C ASN A 39 -7.20 20.06 -13.85
N VAL A 40 -6.06 20.54 -14.34
CA VAL A 40 -4.99 19.63 -14.78
C VAL A 40 -3.68 20.07 -14.15
N VAL A 41 -3.19 19.29 -13.18
CA VAL A 41 -1.81 19.38 -12.70
C VAL A 41 -1.04 18.25 -13.39
N ILE A 42 -0.18 18.62 -14.35
CA ILE A 42 0.81 17.72 -14.92
C ILE A 42 2.04 17.81 -14.01
N VAL A 43 2.41 16.73 -13.33
CA VAL A 43 3.72 16.67 -12.65
C VAL A 43 4.66 15.80 -13.46
N ASN A 44 5.61 16.47 -14.11
CA ASN A 44 6.73 15.90 -14.83
C ASN A 44 7.73 15.30 -13.82
N SER A 45 8.11 14.04 -13.97
CA SER A 45 9.15 13.43 -13.14
C SER A 45 10.53 13.90 -13.60
N ASN A 46 11.20 14.73 -12.81
CA ASN A 46 12.65 14.85 -12.83
C ASN A 46 13.16 14.88 -11.40
N LEU A 47 13.64 13.73 -10.91
CA LEU A 47 14.59 13.67 -9.81
C LEU A 47 15.67 12.64 -10.16
N THR A 48 16.63 13.11 -10.96
CA THR A 48 18.01 12.63 -10.92
C THR A 48 18.72 13.30 -9.75
N ASN A 49 18.99 12.58 -8.67
CA ASN A 49 20.17 12.73 -7.80
C ASN A 49 20.09 11.64 -6.72
N THR A 50 20.73 10.48 -6.89
CA THR A 50 22.17 10.23 -6.65
C THR A 50 22.60 10.62 -5.24
N TYR A 51 22.43 9.69 -4.29
CA TYR A 51 23.50 9.28 -3.37
C TYR A 51 23.33 7.79 -3.01
N ALA A 52 24.25 6.99 -3.57
CA ALA A 52 24.89 5.78 -3.04
C ALA A 52 24.06 4.79 -2.19
N SER A 53 24.02 3.48 -2.48
CA SER A 53 24.99 2.64 -3.18
C SER A 53 24.36 1.27 -3.46
N SER A 54 24.73 0.70 -4.61
CA SER A 54 24.89 -0.73 -4.91
C SER A 54 23.73 -1.71 -4.61
N ILE A 55 23.33 -2.43 -5.66
CA ILE A 55 22.57 -3.71 -5.62
C ILE A 55 21.22 -3.73 -4.89
N HIS A 56 20.22 -2.97 -5.37
CA HIS A 56 18.81 -3.33 -5.08
C HIS A 56 17.76 -2.92 -6.14
N ALA A 57 18.17 -2.63 -7.38
CA ALA A 57 17.25 -2.37 -8.49
C ALA A 57 16.32 -3.57 -8.85
N GLY A 58 16.37 -4.67 -8.10
CA GLY A 58 15.58 -5.89 -8.30
C GLY A 58 14.26 -5.96 -7.52
N ASN A 59 13.91 -5.00 -6.67
CA ASN A 59 12.61 -4.97 -6.00
C ASN A 59 12.11 -3.53 -5.85
N ILE A 60 11.56 -2.96 -6.92
CA ILE A 60 10.57 -1.89 -6.75
C ILE A 60 9.35 -2.57 -6.12
N THR A 61 9.36 -2.73 -4.79
CA THR A 61 8.19 -3.22 -4.07
C THR A 61 7.15 -2.11 -4.15
N LYS A 62 6.15 -2.30 -5.00
CA LYS A 62 5.03 -1.38 -5.17
C LYS A 62 4.44 -1.03 -3.80
N VAL A 63 4.29 0.27 -3.53
CA VAL A 63 3.67 0.79 -2.30
C VAL A 63 2.19 1.00 -2.57
N TYR A 64 1.35 0.62 -1.61
CA TYR A 64 -0.09 0.72 -1.65
C TYR A 64 -0.60 1.48 -0.43
N ASP A 65 -1.70 2.20 -0.56
CA ASP A 65 -2.49 2.67 0.59
C ASP A 65 -3.45 1.56 1.00
N VAL A 66 -3.21 0.96 2.18
CA VAL A 66 -3.98 -0.19 2.68
C VAL A 66 -4.89 0.28 3.81
N PRO A 67 -6.20 -0.05 3.79
CA PRO A 67 -7.10 0.25 4.89
C PRO A 67 -6.59 -0.32 6.21
N LEU A 68 -6.60 0.49 7.28
CA LEU A 68 -6.16 0.03 8.59
C LEU A 68 -7.02 -1.12 9.13
N GLU A 69 -8.30 -1.15 8.76
CA GLU A 69 -9.26 -2.20 9.14
C GLU A 69 -8.95 -3.57 8.53
N ASP A 70 -8.23 -3.61 7.40
CA ASP A 70 -7.85 -4.86 6.71
C ASP A 70 -6.53 -5.44 7.28
N ILE A 71 -5.85 -4.72 8.18
CA ILE A 71 -4.53 -5.09 8.70
C ILE A 71 -4.66 -5.79 10.05
N ILE A 72 -4.17 -7.03 10.10
CA ILE A 72 -4.14 -7.84 11.31
C ILE A 72 -2.85 -7.58 12.08
N ARG A 73 -3.00 -7.12 13.34
CA ARG A 73 -1.90 -6.88 14.29
C ARG A 73 -1.95 -7.87 15.45
N PRO A 74 -1.30 -9.04 15.33
CA PRO A 74 -1.48 -10.14 16.27
C PRO A 74 -0.75 -9.94 17.60
N ILE A 75 0.27 -9.08 17.64
CA ILE A 75 1.07 -8.84 18.85
C ILE A 75 0.65 -7.50 19.46
N PRO A 76 0.11 -7.48 20.69
CA PRO A 76 -0.24 -6.23 21.37
C PRO A 76 1.03 -5.46 21.76
N ILE A 77 0.92 -4.13 21.74
CA ILE A 77 2.00 -3.23 22.15
C ILE A 77 1.68 -2.72 23.55
N SER A 78 2.62 -2.86 24.48
CA SER A 78 2.46 -2.44 25.87
C SER A 78 2.70 -0.95 26.08
N SER A 79 3.57 -0.33 25.26
CA SER A 79 3.87 1.10 25.32
C SER A 79 4.47 1.61 24.02
N PHE A 80 4.34 2.92 23.79
CA PHE A 80 4.94 3.63 22.68
C PHE A 80 6.01 4.61 23.16
N ASP A 81 6.95 4.90 22.26
CA ASP A 81 7.87 6.03 22.43
C ASP A 81 7.13 7.27 21.91
N GLU A 82 6.65 8.09 22.84
CA GLU A 82 5.78 9.23 22.55
C GLU A 82 6.48 10.31 21.70
N ASP A 83 7.79 10.48 21.86
CA ASP A 83 8.56 11.42 21.04
C ASP A 83 8.57 10.99 19.57
N ARG A 84 8.79 9.68 19.33
CA ARG A 84 8.76 9.13 17.97
C ARG A 84 7.38 9.19 17.34
N VAL A 85 6.32 8.91 18.10
CA VAL A 85 4.95 9.01 17.59
C VAL A 85 4.64 10.46 17.22
N ARG A 86 5.00 11.42 18.07
CA ARG A 86 4.81 12.85 17.81
C ARG A 86 5.53 13.29 16.54
N SER A 87 6.81 12.95 16.37
CA SER A 87 7.54 13.30 15.13
C SER A 87 6.91 12.67 13.88
N LEU A 88 6.35 11.46 13.99
CA LEU A 88 5.62 10.85 12.88
C LEU A 88 4.31 11.59 12.57
N VAL A 89 3.55 12.01 13.58
CA VAL A 89 2.34 12.83 13.40
C VAL A 89 2.69 14.14 12.70
N GLU A 90 3.73 14.86 13.15
CA GLU A 90 4.18 16.10 12.52
C GLU A 90 4.53 15.92 11.04
N LEU A 91 5.20 14.81 10.69
CA LEU A 91 5.52 14.49 9.30
C LEU A 91 4.27 14.18 8.46
N LEU A 92 3.29 13.50 9.05
CA LEU A 92 2.05 13.08 8.38
C LEU A 92 1.05 14.23 8.19
N GLU A 93 1.02 15.20 9.12
CA GLU A 93 0.17 16.39 9.05
C GLU A 93 0.55 17.32 7.89
N ASN A 94 1.83 17.38 7.54
CA ASN A 94 2.31 18.22 6.45
C ASN A 94 2.34 17.44 5.11
N PRO A 95 1.53 17.84 4.10
CA PRO A 95 1.46 17.14 2.83
C PRO A 95 2.79 17.03 2.08
N ASN A 96 3.71 17.97 2.29
CA ASN A 96 5.02 17.99 1.62
C ASN A 96 6.03 17.02 2.26
N THR A 97 5.76 16.56 3.49
CA THR A 97 6.65 15.67 4.24
C THR A 97 6.04 14.30 4.51
N LYS A 98 4.74 14.10 4.26
CA LYS A 98 4.05 12.82 4.42
C LYS A 98 4.79 11.67 3.71
N ASP A 99 5.37 11.96 2.55
CA ASP A 99 6.10 10.95 1.78
C ASP A 99 7.46 10.53 2.35
N GLN A 100 7.96 11.25 3.35
CA GLN A 100 9.18 10.90 4.09
C GLN A 100 8.91 9.78 5.10
N VAL A 101 7.66 9.56 5.52
CA VAL A 101 7.30 8.44 6.38
C VAL A 101 7.41 7.16 5.58
N ALA A 102 8.41 6.34 5.91
CA ALA A 102 8.64 5.08 5.24
C ALA A 102 7.41 4.16 5.39
N PRO A 103 7.01 3.45 4.32
CA PRO A 103 5.88 2.53 4.38
C PRO A 103 6.11 1.40 5.38
N VAL A 104 5.03 0.81 5.88
CA VAL A 104 5.07 -0.41 6.69
C VAL A 104 5.23 -1.64 5.80
N ASP A 105 5.77 -2.72 6.35
CA ASP A 105 5.84 -4.00 5.66
C ASP A 105 4.66 -4.87 6.10
N LEU A 106 3.88 -5.38 5.14
CA LEU A 106 2.75 -6.27 5.39
C LEU A 106 3.02 -7.63 4.75
N LEU A 107 2.90 -8.69 5.55
CA LEU A 107 2.84 -10.05 5.02
C LEU A 107 1.48 -10.24 4.36
N TRP A 108 1.49 -10.46 3.05
CA TRP A 108 0.31 -10.78 2.26
C TRP A 108 0.25 -12.29 2.03
N ILE A 109 -0.73 -12.94 2.67
CA ILE A 109 -0.94 -14.38 2.62
C ILE A 109 -2.29 -14.65 2.00
N LYS A 110 -2.34 -15.58 1.05
CA LYS A 110 -3.60 -16.10 0.51
C LYS A 110 -4.07 -17.31 1.32
N GLY A 111 -5.31 -17.27 1.78
CA GLY A 111 -6.00 -18.40 2.39
C GLY A 111 -6.27 -19.52 1.37
N ARG A 112 -6.58 -20.71 1.87
CA ARG A 112 -6.85 -21.93 1.08
C ARG A 112 -8.05 -21.83 0.12
N LEU A 113 -8.97 -20.91 0.35
CA LEU A 113 -10.14 -20.53 -0.44
C LEU A 113 -9.94 -19.20 -1.19
N GLY A 114 -8.74 -18.63 -1.16
CA GLY A 114 -8.37 -17.44 -1.92
C GLY A 114 -8.53 -16.09 -1.20
N GLY A 115 -8.93 -16.09 0.07
CA GLY A 115 -9.00 -14.87 0.89
C GLY A 115 -7.63 -14.20 1.05
N ASN A 116 -7.59 -12.86 1.07
CA ASN A 116 -6.34 -12.11 1.29
C ASN A 116 -6.24 -11.71 2.76
N TYR A 117 -5.08 -11.99 3.37
CA TYR A 117 -4.79 -11.63 4.75
C TYR A 117 -3.52 -10.80 4.82
N TYR A 118 -3.58 -9.67 5.52
CA TYR A 118 -2.47 -8.73 5.67
C TYR A 118 -2.04 -8.65 7.13
N TYR A 119 -0.83 -9.13 7.42
CA TYR A 119 -0.28 -9.13 8.77
C TYR A 119 0.83 -8.09 8.94
N ALA A 120 0.76 -7.32 10.02
CA ALA A 120 1.79 -6.37 10.41
C ALA A 120 2.43 -6.78 11.75
N PHE A 121 3.74 -7.01 11.73
CA PHE A 121 4.54 -7.31 12.94
C PHE A 121 5.42 -6.14 13.38
N GLY A 122 5.70 -5.21 12.47
CA GLY A 122 6.51 -4.02 12.72
C GLY A 122 5.74 -2.72 12.48
N GLY A 123 6.45 -1.60 12.57
CA GLY A 123 5.88 -0.28 12.28
C GLY A 123 4.90 0.24 13.34
N ASN A 124 4.97 -0.26 14.57
CA ASN A 124 4.03 0.07 15.65
C ASN A 124 3.81 1.57 15.87
N HIS A 125 4.87 2.38 15.90
CA HIS A 125 4.75 3.84 16.04
C HIS A 125 4.10 4.51 14.82
N ARG A 126 4.29 3.98 13.61
CA ARG A 126 3.60 4.48 12.40
C ARG A 126 2.11 4.18 12.46
N PHE A 127 1.72 2.98 12.86
CA PHE A 127 0.31 2.65 13.10
C PHE A 127 -0.30 3.56 14.15
N GLU A 128 0.37 3.73 15.29
CA GLU A 128 -0.10 4.60 16.36
C GLU A 128 -0.30 6.05 15.90
N ALA A 129 0.65 6.59 15.12
CA ALA A 129 0.51 7.92 14.54
C ALA A 129 -0.72 8.02 13.62
N HIS A 130 -0.96 7.01 12.77
CA HIS A 130 -2.14 6.99 11.89
C HIS A 130 -3.44 6.90 12.68
N TYR A 131 -3.48 6.10 13.76
CA TYR A 131 -4.66 6.01 14.64
C TYR A 131 -4.96 7.33 15.35
N ARG A 132 -3.94 8.00 15.90
CA ARG A 132 -4.11 9.30 16.57
C ARG A 132 -4.60 10.39 15.63
N MET A 133 -4.17 10.34 14.37
CA MET A 133 -4.63 11.25 13.33
C MET A 133 -6.01 10.90 12.74
N GLY A 134 -6.59 9.75 13.10
CA GLY A 134 -7.85 9.29 12.53
C GLY A 134 -7.78 8.99 11.03
N LEU A 135 -6.62 8.59 10.52
CA LEU A 135 -6.44 8.21 9.12
C LEU A 135 -7.06 6.83 8.86
N SER A 136 -7.64 6.62 7.68
CA SER A 136 -8.27 5.33 7.32
C SER A 136 -7.32 4.35 6.64
N THR A 137 -6.21 4.83 6.06
CA THR A 137 -5.24 4.01 5.31
C THR A 137 -3.81 4.29 5.77
N ILE A 138 -2.92 3.32 5.53
CA ILE A 138 -1.47 3.46 5.75
C ILE A 138 -0.70 2.99 4.51
N ARG A 139 0.39 3.69 4.19
CA ARG A 139 1.31 3.28 3.12
C ARG A 139 2.03 2.00 3.49
N ALA A 140 1.92 0.98 2.65
CA ALA A 140 2.47 -0.33 2.89
C ALA A 140 3.14 -0.95 1.67
N LYS A 141 4.17 -1.74 1.93
CA LYS A 141 4.77 -2.70 0.99
C LYS A 141 4.13 -4.06 1.25
N LEU A 142 3.49 -4.62 0.22
CA LEU A 142 2.92 -5.97 0.30
C LEU A 142 4.00 -7.00 -0.03
N ILE A 143 4.38 -7.80 0.95
CA ILE A 143 5.35 -8.88 0.84
C ILE A 143 4.58 -10.17 0.71
N ARG A 144 4.64 -10.83 -0.45
CA ARG A 144 3.98 -12.13 -0.63
C ARG A 144 4.63 -13.15 0.31
N SER A 145 3.80 -13.79 1.11
CA SER A 145 4.24 -14.72 2.14
C SER A 145 3.33 -15.94 2.21
N THR A 146 3.86 -17.01 2.80
CA THR A 146 3.19 -18.28 3.01
C THR A 146 2.67 -18.40 4.45
N ILE A 147 1.84 -19.41 4.70
CA ILE A 147 1.42 -19.74 6.07
C ILE A 147 2.62 -20.14 6.95
N THR A 148 3.65 -20.75 6.37
CA THR A 148 4.89 -21.11 7.08
C THR A 148 5.70 -19.87 7.49
N ASP A 149 5.71 -18.83 6.66
CA ASP A 149 6.31 -17.55 7.06
C ASP A 149 5.56 -16.95 8.25
N LEU A 150 4.22 -17.02 8.25
CA LEU A 150 3.40 -16.59 9.39
C LEU A 150 3.67 -17.40 10.66
N GLN A 151 3.89 -18.70 10.52
CA GLN A 151 4.25 -19.59 11.64
C GLN A 151 5.56 -19.19 12.32
N THR A 152 6.49 -18.56 11.60
CA THR A 152 7.73 -18.05 12.21
C THR A 152 7.45 -16.94 13.25
N TYR A 153 6.34 -16.23 13.11
CA TYR A 153 5.93 -15.18 14.05
C TYR A 153 4.93 -15.65 15.10
N LEU A 154 3.96 -16.49 14.72
CA LEU A 154 2.85 -16.89 15.59
C LEU A 154 3.02 -18.28 16.21
N GLY A 155 3.97 -19.07 15.73
CA GLY A 155 4.20 -20.44 16.17
C GLY A 155 2.91 -21.28 16.11
N VAL A 156 2.62 -21.97 17.22
CA VAL A 156 1.42 -22.81 17.37
C VAL A 156 0.10 -22.04 17.35
N HIS A 157 0.13 -20.70 17.47
CA HIS A 157 -1.05 -19.83 17.42
C HIS A 157 -1.39 -19.37 15.99
N THR A 158 -0.74 -19.91 14.97
CA THR A 158 -1.04 -19.58 13.59
C THR A 158 -2.44 -20.07 13.20
N PRO A 159 -3.34 -19.19 12.73
CA PRO A 159 -4.70 -19.59 12.35
C PRO A 159 -4.73 -20.38 11.03
N ASP A 160 -5.76 -21.21 10.85
CA ASP A 160 -6.10 -21.79 9.54
C ASP A 160 -6.81 -20.73 8.69
N LEU A 161 -6.04 -20.06 7.82
CA LEU A 161 -6.52 -19.00 6.92
C LEU A 161 -7.34 -19.61 5.78
N LYS A 162 -8.64 -19.29 5.74
CA LYS A 162 -9.62 -19.82 4.77
C LYS A 162 -9.68 -18.95 3.53
#